data_AF-V4AKX2-F1
#
_entry.id   AF-V4AKX2-F1
#
_cell.length_a   1.000
_cell.length_b   1.000
_cell.length_c   1.000
_cell.angle_alpha   90.00
_cell.angle_beta   90.00
_cell.angle_gamma   90.00
#
_symmetry.space_group_name_H-M   'P 1'
#
loop_
_entity.id
_entity.type
_entity.pdbx_description
1 polymer ?
#
loop_
_entity_poly.entity_id
_entity_poly.type
_entity_poly.pdbx_seq_one_letter_code
_entity_poly.pdbx_strand_id
1 'polypeptide(L)' 'CISNGPLGMITGSIHDWQITASSTYPQNWDKGCHEKYARVYLPNKYGWCAKYKSSSEWLQVDLGVAARVS' A
#
# COMPACT_ATOMS: atom_id res chain seq x y z
N CYS A 1 -4.62 1.96 27.31
CA CYS A 1 -4.35 0.76 26.47
C CYS A 1 -3.59 1.20 25.23
N ILE A 2 -2.27 1.00 25.20
CA ILE A 2 -1.49 1.28 23.98
C ILE A 2 -1.39 -0.05 23.23
N SER A 3 -2.14 -0.17 22.13
CA SER A 3 -1.98 -1.31 21.21
C SER A 3 -0.83 -0.99 20.25
N ASN A 4 0.32 -1.64 20.43
CA ASN A 4 1.47 -1.55 19.53
C ASN A 4 1.40 -2.68 18.49
N GLY A 5 0.32 -2.69 17.70
CA GLY A 5 0.03 -3.75 16.74
C GLY A 5 -0.10 -3.25 15.30
N PRO A 6 -0.09 -4.15 14.31
CA PRO A 6 -0.30 -3.79 12.92
C PRO A 6 -1.67 -3.13 12.72
N LEU A 7 -1.70 -2.04 11.96
CA LEU A 7 -2.89 -1.20 11.77
C LEU A 7 -3.83 -1.67 10.64
N GLY A 8 -3.55 -2.81 10.01
CA GLY A 8 -4.48 -3.42 9.06
C GLY A 8 -3.95 -3.73 7.66
N MET A 9 -2.70 -3.37 7.35
CA MET A 9 -2.11 -3.62 6.01
C MET A 9 -2.01 -5.12 5.69
N ILE A 10 -1.61 -5.93 6.67
CA ILE A 10 -1.45 -7.38 6.55
C ILE A 10 -2.81 -8.09 6.59
N THR A 11 -3.70 -7.67 7.49
CA THR A 11 -4.96 -8.36 7.76
C THR A 11 -6.06 -8.04 6.74
N GLY A 12 -5.87 -7.03 5.90
CA GLY A 12 -6.89 -6.55 4.97
C GLY A 12 -7.90 -5.57 5.58
N SER A 13 -7.73 -5.18 6.86
CA SER A 13 -8.61 -4.20 7.51
C SER A 13 -8.52 -2.81 6.87
N ILE A 14 -7.35 -2.47 6.33
CA ILE A 14 -7.18 -1.34 5.41
C ILE A 14 -7.59 -1.84 4.03
N HIS A 15 -8.62 -1.26 3.44
CA HIS A 15 -9.16 -1.68 2.15
C HIS A 15 -8.32 -1.14 0.98
N ASP A 16 -8.47 -1.73 -0.21
CA ASP A 16 -7.69 -1.32 -1.39
C ASP A 16 -7.89 0.15 -1.78
N TRP A 17 -9.11 0.69 -1.61
CA TRP A 17 -9.42 2.10 -1.88
C TRP A 17 -8.80 3.07 -0.87
N GLN A 18 -8.29 2.57 0.27
CA GLN A 18 -7.55 3.36 1.26
C GLN A 18 -6.06 3.43 0.92
N ILE A 19 -5.60 2.76 -0.14
CA ILE A 19 -4.20 2.76 -0.56
C ILE A 19 -4.11 3.51 -1.88
N THR A 20 -3.36 4.61 -1.89
CA THR A 20 -3.16 5.45 -3.07
C THR A 20 -1.67 5.69 -3.30
N ALA A 21 -1.31 6.07 -4.51
CA ALA A 21 0.07 6.37 -4.88
C ALA A 21 0.14 7.58 -5.79
N SER A 22 1.32 8.20 -5.86
CA SER A 22 1.64 9.24 -6.86
C SER A 22 1.45 8.75 -8.29
N SER A 23 1.88 7.52 -8.54
CA SER A 23 1.75 6.85 -9.82
C SER A 23 1.84 5.34 -9.63
N THR A 24 1.30 4.60 -10.61
CA THR A 24 1.34 3.14 -10.63
C THR A 24 1.83 2.68 -11.99
N TYR A 25 2.70 1.67 -11.97
CA TYR A 25 3.19 1.04 -13.19
C TYR A 25 2.03 0.49 -14.02
N PRO A 26 2.03 0.67 -15.36
CA PRO A 26 0.88 0.27 -16.16
C PRO A 26 0.57 -1.23 -16.04
N GLN A 27 -0.68 -1.56 -15.72
CA GLN A 27 -1.11 -2.93 -15.45
C GLN A 27 -1.04 -3.84 -16.68
N ASN A 28 -1.03 -3.26 -17.88
CA ASN A 28 -0.79 -3.97 -19.14
C ASN A 28 0.68 -4.36 -19.34
N TRP A 29 1.61 -3.74 -18.62
CA TRP A 29 3.04 -4.07 -18.67
C TRP A 29 3.42 -5.05 -17.58
N ASP A 30 2.92 -4.86 -16.37
CA ASP A 30 3.08 -5.82 -15.28
C ASP A 30 1.82 -5.84 -14.39
N LYS A 31 1.17 -7.01 -14.32
CA LYS A 31 -0.02 -7.21 -13.50
C LYS A 31 0.28 -7.31 -12.01
N GLY A 32 1.55 -7.58 -11.64
CA GLY A 32 2.02 -7.67 -10.27
C GLY A 32 2.36 -6.31 -9.65
N CYS A 33 2.32 -5.23 -10.44
CA CYS A 33 2.59 -3.88 -9.98
C CYS A 33 1.28 -3.08 -9.85
N HIS A 34 0.81 -2.89 -8.61
CA HIS A 34 -0.36 -2.05 -8.30
C HIS A 34 -0.32 -1.61 -6.84
N GLU A 35 -0.76 -0.38 -6.53
CA GLU A 35 -0.82 0.17 -5.17
C GLU A 35 -1.60 -0.70 -4.18
N LYS A 36 -2.68 -1.38 -4.61
CA LYS A 36 -3.42 -2.32 -3.76
C LYS A 36 -2.61 -3.52 -3.27
N TYR A 37 -1.51 -3.85 -3.97
CA TYR A 37 -0.58 -4.90 -3.59
C TYR A 37 0.56 -4.40 -2.69
N ALA A 38 0.55 -3.12 -2.26
CA ALA A 38 1.52 -2.58 -1.31
C ALA A 38 1.31 -3.09 0.13
N ARG A 39 1.11 -4.40 0.30
CA ARG A 39 0.82 -5.05 1.58
C ARG A 39 1.92 -6.05 1.91
N VAL A 40 2.30 -6.08 3.18
CA VAL A 40 3.35 -6.97 3.67
C VAL A 40 2.81 -8.41 3.72
N TYR A 41 3.65 -9.38 3.37
CA TYR A 41 3.36 -10.82 3.38
C TYR A 41 2.25 -11.31 2.43
N LEU A 42 1.98 -10.58 1.34
CA LEU A 42 1.10 -11.11 0.29
C LEU A 42 1.67 -12.40 -0.35
N PRO A 43 0.89 -13.50 -0.42
CA PRO A 43 1.36 -14.76 -0.99
C PRO A 43 1.69 -14.71 -2.49
N ASN A 44 1.04 -13.81 -3.23
CA ASN A 44 1.19 -13.66 -4.68
C ASN A 44 2.53 -13.01 -5.10
N LYS A 45 3.33 -12.53 -4.14
CA LYS A 45 4.61 -11.82 -4.36
C LYS A 45 4.47 -10.54 -5.20
N TYR A 46 3.30 -9.94 -5.21
CA TYR A 46 3.03 -8.67 -5.88
C TYR A 46 3.35 -7.50 -4.96
N GLY A 47 3.46 -6.32 -5.56
CA GLY A 47 3.81 -5.10 -4.85
C GLY A 47 3.32 -3.85 -5.57
N TRP A 48 3.63 -2.70 -5.00
CA TRP A 48 3.52 -1.44 -5.71
C TRP A 48 4.83 -1.14 -6.44
N CYS A 49 4.69 -0.71 -7.68
CA CYS A 49 5.78 -0.19 -8.49
C CYS A 49 5.33 1.18 -8.99
N ALA A 50 6.12 2.21 -8.75
CA ALA A 50 5.88 3.52 -9.33
C ALA A 50 6.07 3.47 -10.85
N LYS A 51 5.38 4.35 -11.59
CA LYS A 51 5.55 4.47 -13.04
C LYS A 51 6.91 5.04 -13.41
N TYR A 52 7.43 5.96 -12.60
CA TYR A 52 8.68 6.65 -12.83
C TYR A 52 9.70 6.34 -11.75
N LYS A 53 10.98 6.29 -12.13
CA LYS A 53 12.08 6.18 -11.16
C LYS A 53 12.45 7.57 -10.65
N SER A 54 11.65 8.09 -9.73
CA SER A 54 11.83 9.42 -9.13
C SER A 54 11.77 9.35 -7.61
N SER A 55 12.49 10.24 -6.93
CA SER A 55 12.39 10.44 -5.48
C SER A 55 11.09 11.15 -5.05
N SER A 56 10.33 11.68 -6.01
CA SER A 56 9.03 12.31 -5.76
C SER A 56 7.86 11.33 -5.70
N GLU A 57 8.11 10.04 -5.95
CA GLU A 57 7.07 9.02 -5.88
C GLU A 57 6.72 8.69 -4.43
N TRP A 58 5.44 8.46 -4.17
CA TRP A 58 4.91 8.18 -2.84
C TRP A 58 3.80 7.16 -2.87
N LEU A 59 3.59 6.52 -1.72
CA LEU A 59 2.48 5.65 -1.41
C LEU A 59 1.84 6.17 -0.12
N GLN A 60 0.53 6.39 -0.16
CA GLN A 60 -0.26 6.89 0.96
C GLN A 60 -1.25 5.82 1.40
N VAL A 61 -1.45 5.73 2.71
CA VAL A 61 -2.40 4.83 3.34
C VAL A 61 -3.34 5.66 4.21
N ASP A 62 -4.61 5.66 3.86
CA ASP A 62 -5.67 6.27 4.66
C ASP A 62 -6.11 5.30 5.76
N LEU A 63 -5.90 5.68 7.03
CA LEU A 63 -6.28 4.85 8.17
C LEU A 63 -7.78 4.96 8.51
N GLY A 64 -8.52 5.90 7.90
CA GLY A 64 -9.95 6.15 8.12
C GLY A 64 -10.30 6.77 9.48
N VAL A 65 -9.43 6.60 10.47
CA VAL A 65 -9.55 7.18 11.82
C VAL A 65 -8.19 7.71 12.29
N ALA A 66 -8.23 8.63 13.25
CA ALA A 66 -7.01 9.08 13.91
C ALA A 66 -6.35 7.89 14.63
N ALA A 67 -5.11 7.59 14.25
CA ALA A 67 -4.34 6.49 14.80
C ALA A 67 -2.92 6.95 15.11
N ARG A 68 -2.32 6.32 16.13
CA ARG A 68 -0.90 6.51 16.44
C ARG A 68 -0.08 5.53 15.61
N VAL A 69 0.85 6.06 14.84
CA VAL A 69 1.89 5.30 14.13
C VAL A 69 3.18 5.45 14.93
N SER A 70 3.85 4.34 15.27
CA SER A 70 5.04 4.31 16.12
C SER A 70 6.05 3.29 15.64
#